data_AF-A0A285L8H0-F1
#
_entry.id   AF-A0A285L8H0-F1
#
_cell.length_a   1.000
_cell.length_b   1.000
_cell.length_c   1.000
_cell.angle_alpha   90.00
_cell.angle_beta   90.00
_cell.angle_gamma   90.00
#
_symmetry.space_group_name_H-M   'P 1'
#
loop_
_entity.id
_entity.type
_entity.pdbx_description
1 polymer ?
#
loop_
_entity_poly.entity_id
_entity_poly.type
_entity_poly.pdbx_seq_one_letter_code
_entity_poly.pdbx_strand_id
1 'polypeptide(L)'
;MSGENASGAEQSWPDRWRWDEKRARDYERRGWAGVRVEETEHDGLQESGLFLAMSKPHKVFGVLAAIVGMVLLAVAGGNAVAAVVERTWFGLGALVVVGPLGVVALMFAYLILRGRRGVVPGLLVTPTRILFRDNAGEVFAIPWRDVSGIEARILKQGAGSYFNLIAIEAHPTAEVWESVSPTLRRLAGKRDDRALVKVQDKGLLMNPLIAYHLLRHYLANPEQRRDICRAAPVDQH
;
A
#
# COMPACT_ATOMS: atom_id res chain seq x y z
N MET A 1 7.59 -31.38 21.39
CA MET A 1 8.00 -32.37 20.37
C MET A 1 7.12 -32.17 19.15
N SER A 2 7.74 -32.20 17.97
CA SER A 2 7.21 -31.89 16.63
C SER A 2 6.85 -30.42 16.39
N GLY A 3 7.86 -29.62 16.04
CA GLY A 3 7.65 -28.41 15.26
C GLY A 3 7.22 -28.84 13.86
N GLU A 4 5.93 -28.72 13.58
CA GLU A 4 5.43 -28.68 12.21
C GLU A 4 5.94 -27.37 11.60
N ASN A 5 7.05 -27.48 10.88
CA ASN A 5 7.41 -26.49 9.89
C ASN A 5 6.19 -26.28 9.01
N ALA A 6 5.66 -25.06 9.01
CA ALA A 6 4.59 -24.59 8.12
C ALA A 6 5.08 -24.50 6.65
N SER A 7 5.84 -25.49 6.20
CA SER A 7 6.21 -25.72 4.82
C SER A 7 5.05 -26.44 4.14
N GLY A 8 4.23 -25.68 3.43
CA GLY A 8 3.40 -26.26 2.37
C GLY A 8 1.98 -26.67 2.74
N ALA A 9 1.30 -26.00 3.68
CA ALA A 9 -0.17 -26.02 3.64
C ALA A 9 -0.60 -25.45 2.28
N GLU A 10 -1.28 -26.26 1.45
CA GLU A 10 -1.91 -25.82 0.20
C GLU A 10 -2.78 -24.60 0.49
N GLN A 11 -2.24 -23.41 0.29
CA GLN A 11 -2.98 -22.18 0.51
C GLN A 11 -3.95 -22.03 -0.64
N SER A 12 -5.20 -22.38 -0.37
CA SER A 12 -6.32 -22.17 -1.28
C SER A 12 -6.32 -20.72 -1.77
N TRP A 13 -6.45 -20.56 -3.08
CA TRP A 13 -6.55 -19.25 -3.70
C TRP A 13 -7.90 -18.62 -3.33
N PRO A 14 -7.95 -17.33 -2.95
CA PRO A 14 -9.22 -16.66 -2.75
C PRO A 14 -10.03 -16.65 -4.04
N ASP A 15 -11.34 -16.87 -3.97
CA ASP A 15 -12.22 -17.03 -5.14
C ASP A 15 -12.12 -15.88 -6.17
N ARG A 16 -11.86 -14.67 -5.69
CA ARG A 16 -11.75 -13.46 -6.52
C ARG A 16 -10.34 -13.18 -7.01
N TRP A 17 -9.33 -13.92 -6.58
CA TRP A 17 -7.96 -13.71 -7.07
C TRP A 17 -7.74 -14.43 -8.37
N ARG A 18 -7.07 -13.72 -9.29
CA ARG A 18 -6.67 -14.35 -10.54
C ARG A 18 -5.39 -15.14 -10.32
N TRP A 19 -5.43 -16.38 -10.77
CA TRP A 19 -4.36 -17.35 -10.70
C TRP A 19 -3.70 -17.55 -12.06
N ASP A 20 -2.38 -17.74 -12.03
CA ASP A 20 -1.58 -18.26 -13.14
C ASP A 20 -0.35 -18.98 -12.55
N GLU A 21 0.22 -19.94 -13.29
CA GLU A 21 1.35 -20.74 -12.78
C GLU A 21 2.58 -19.89 -12.42
N LYS A 22 2.86 -18.85 -13.22
CA LYS A 22 4.03 -17.98 -13.00
C LYS A 22 3.88 -17.26 -11.65
N ARG A 23 2.67 -16.82 -11.32
CA ARG A 23 2.33 -16.17 -10.06
C ARG A 23 2.35 -17.16 -8.89
N ALA A 24 1.87 -18.38 -9.08
CA ALA A 24 1.97 -19.41 -8.04
C ALA A 24 3.43 -19.67 -7.65
N ARG A 25 4.32 -19.86 -8.65
CA ARG A 25 5.76 -20.01 -8.42
C ARG A 25 6.38 -18.77 -7.77
N ASP A 26 5.95 -17.57 -8.15
CA ASP A 26 6.43 -16.32 -7.53
C ASP A 26 6.01 -16.20 -6.07
N TYR A 27 4.76 -16.54 -5.75
CA TYR A 27 4.23 -16.51 -4.39
C TYR A 27 4.92 -17.53 -3.49
N GLU A 28 5.09 -18.76 -3.98
CA GLU A 28 5.83 -19.82 -3.28
C GLU A 28 7.26 -19.39 -2.97
N ARG A 29 7.98 -18.86 -3.98
CA ARG A 29 9.35 -18.36 -3.81
C ARG A 29 9.45 -17.24 -2.77
N ARG A 30 8.44 -16.37 -2.64
CA ARG A 30 8.45 -15.28 -1.66
C ARG A 30 8.29 -15.79 -0.23
N GLY A 31 7.55 -16.87 0.01
CA GLY A 31 7.38 -17.45 1.35
C GLY A 31 7.07 -16.40 2.42
N TRP A 32 7.85 -16.39 3.51
CA TRP A 32 7.76 -15.41 4.60
C TRP A 32 8.75 -14.23 4.45
N ALA A 33 9.20 -13.90 3.24
CA ALA A 33 10.24 -12.89 3.04
C ALA A 33 9.83 -11.51 3.60
N GLY A 34 10.74 -10.89 4.36
CA GLY A 34 10.53 -9.56 4.94
C GLY A 34 9.54 -9.51 6.10
N VAL A 35 9.02 -10.67 6.54
CA VAL A 35 8.25 -10.75 7.78
C VAL A 35 9.18 -10.71 8.98
N ARG A 36 8.80 -9.98 10.03
CA ARG A 36 9.53 -9.92 11.30
C ARG A 36 8.61 -9.48 12.42
N VAL A 37 8.97 -9.78 13.66
CA VAL A 37 8.30 -9.19 14.82
C VAL A 37 8.89 -7.80 15.07
N GLU A 38 8.02 -6.82 15.26
CA GLU A 38 8.42 -5.44 15.52
C GLU A 38 7.63 -4.90 16.72
N GLU A 39 8.33 -4.28 17.66
CA GLU A 39 7.70 -3.49 18.71
C GLU A 39 7.31 -2.12 18.15
N THR A 40 6.08 -1.69 18.41
CA THR A 40 5.58 -0.38 18.02
C THR A 40 4.97 0.32 19.22
N GLU A 41 5.22 1.62 19.30
CA GLU A 41 4.47 2.52 20.17
C GLU A 41 3.61 3.42 19.27
N HIS A 42 2.30 3.40 19.49
CA HIS A 42 1.37 4.26 18.76
C HIS A 42 0.22 4.67 19.68
N ASP A 43 -0.09 5.97 19.71
CA ASP A 43 -1.08 6.56 20.62
C ASP A 43 -0.88 6.18 22.09
N GLY A 44 0.38 6.14 22.55
CA GLY A 44 0.76 5.81 23.93
C GLY A 44 0.60 4.33 24.32
N LEU A 45 0.30 3.46 23.36
CA LEU A 45 0.20 2.01 23.56
C LEU A 45 1.37 1.31 22.86
N GLN A 46 2.20 0.62 23.66
CA GLN A 46 3.33 -0.19 23.19
C GLN A 46 2.90 -1.65 23.01
N GLU A 47 3.11 -2.20 21.81
CA GLU A 47 2.74 -3.58 21.47
C GLU A 47 3.76 -4.21 20.51
N SER A 48 3.94 -5.51 20.61
CA SER A 48 4.63 -6.30 19.58
C SER A 48 3.63 -6.76 18.53
N GLY A 49 4.00 -6.64 17.25
CA GLY A 49 3.19 -7.10 16.14
C GLY A 49 4.00 -7.77 15.05
N LEU A 50 3.29 -8.40 14.12
CA LEU A 50 3.88 -9.02 12.94
C LEU A 50 3.97 -7.98 11.81
N PHE A 51 5.19 -7.59 11.45
CA PHE A 51 5.43 -6.65 10.37
C PHE A 51 5.52 -7.37 9.02
N LEU A 52 4.58 -7.07 8.13
CA LEU A 52 4.51 -7.54 6.75
C LEU A 52 5.12 -6.47 5.84
N ALA A 53 6.41 -6.60 5.56
CA ALA A 53 7.14 -5.60 4.78
C ALA A 53 6.65 -5.51 3.33
N MET A 54 6.66 -4.28 2.82
CA MET A 54 6.39 -3.97 1.42
C MET A 54 7.64 -3.44 0.72
N SER A 55 7.71 -3.64 -0.60
CA SER A 55 8.76 -3.09 -1.45
C SER A 55 8.70 -1.57 -1.46
N LYS A 56 9.86 -0.92 -1.31
CA LYS A 56 9.98 0.53 -1.48
C LYS A 56 9.91 0.88 -2.97
N PRO A 57 9.22 1.96 -3.35
CA PRO A 57 9.32 2.47 -4.71
C PRO A 57 10.76 2.90 -5.00
N HIS A 58 11.29 2.54 -6.17
CA HIS A 58 12.65 2.94 -6.54
C HIS A 58 12.72 4.45 -6.74
N LYS A 59 13.62 5.11 -6.01
CA LYS A 59 13.80 6.58 -6.07
C LYS A 59 14.13 7.09 -7.47
N VAL A 60 14.79 6.27 -8.30
CA VAL A 60 15.10 6.58 -9.70
C VAL A 60 13.83 6.91 -10.49
N PHE A 61 12.73 6.18 -10.27
CA PHE A 61 11.45 6.49 -10.92
C PHE A 61 10.88 7.83 -10.46
N GLY A 62 11.08 8.19 -9.19
CA GLY A 62 10.70 9.51 -8.68
C GLY A 62 11.51 10.64 -9.34
N VAL A 63 12.82 10.46 -9.52
CA VAL A 63 13.68 11.42 -10.22
C VAL A 63 13.27 11.55 -11.69
N LEU A 64 13.06 10.44 -12.40
CA LEU A 64 12.59 10.45 -13.78
C LEU A 64 11.23 11.14 -13.93
N ALA A 65 10.29 10.86 -13.03
CA ALA A 65 8.99 11.53 -13.01
C ALA A 65 9.14 13.05 -12.76
N ALA A 66 10.08 13.46 -11.92
CA ALA A 66 10.36 14.88 -11.69
C ALA A 66 10.87 15.56 -12.97
N ILE A 67 11.84 14.93 -13.65
CA ILE A 67 12.41 15.44 -14.91
C ILE A 67 11.31 15.60 -15.96
N VAL A 68 10.52 14.55 -16.19
CA VAL A 68 9.42 14.57 -17.16
C VAL A 68 8.39 15.64 -16.79
N GLY A 69 7.99 15.73 -15.51
CA GLY A 69 7.04 16.74 -15.04
C GLY A 69 7.54 18.16 -15.27
N MET A 70 8.81 18.44 -14.97
CA MET A 70 9.43 19.73 -15.23
C MET A 70 9.46 20.08 -16.72
N VAL A 71 9.83 19.12 -17.58
CA VAL A 71 9.84 19.33 -19.04
C VAL A 71 8.44 19.64 -19.57
N LEU A 72 7.42 18.89 -19.14
CA LEU A 72 6.03 19.12 -19.54
C LEU A 72 5.55 20.51 -19.12
N LEU A 73 5.84 20.94 -17.90
CA LEU A 73 5.49 22.28 -17.43
C LEU A 73 6.26 23.37 -18.18
N ALA A 74 7.53 23.17 -18.50
CA ALA A 74 8.31 24.12 -19.28
C ALA A 74 7.75 24.27 -20.71
N VAL A 75 7.37 23.17 -21.36
CA VAL A 75 6.73 23.17 -22.68
C VAL A 75 5.36 23.85 -22.61
N ALA A 76 4.55 23.54 -21.59
CA ALA A 76 3.24 24.15 -21.40
C ALA A 76 3.35 25.68 -21.17
N GLY A 77 4.30 26.10 -20.32
CA GLY A 77 4.58 27.51 -20.04
C GLY A 77 5.12 28.26 -21.26
N GLY A 78 6.05 27.67 -22.01
CA GLY A 78 6.58 28.26 -23.24
C GLY A 78 5.50 28.47 -24.31
N ASN A 79 4.63 27.47 -24.51
CA ASN A 79 3.49 27.59 -25.42
C ASN A 79 2.47 28.63 -24.95
N ALA A 80 2.23 28.75 -23.64
CA ALA A 80 1.36 29.78 -23.10
C ALA A 80 1.92 31.19 -23.36
N VAL A 81 3.22 31.39 -23.16
CA VAL A 81 3.87 32.68 -23.45
C VAL A 81 3.79 33.01 -24.95
N ALA A 82 4.10 32.04 -25.82
CA ALA A 82 3.98 32.22 -27.27
C ALA A 82 2.54 32.57 -27.69
N ALA A 83 1.53 31.89 -27.13
CA ALA A 83 0.12 32.21 -27.38
C ALA A 83 -0.27 33.62 -26.97
N VAL A 84 0.26 34.12 -25.85
CA VAL A 84 0.00 35.49 -25.40
C VAL A 84 0.65 36.51 -26.33
N VAL A 85 1.88 36.25 -26.77
CA VAL A 85 2.62 37.13 -27.71
C VAL A 85 1.96 37.15 -29.09
N GLU A 86 1.57 35.99 -29.60
CA GLU A 86 1.01 35.85 -30.95
C GLU A 86 -0.51 36.00 -31.01
N ARG A 87 -1.18 36.16 -29.85
CA ARG A 87 -2.65 36.16 -29.70
C ARG A 87 -3.32 34.92 -30.30
N THR A 88 -2.68 33.76 -30.17
CA THR A 88 -3.19 32.50 -30.71
C THR A 88 -3.81 31.65 -29.61
N TRP A 89 -4.98 31.04 -29.91
CA TRP A 89 -5.69 30.17 -28.97
C TRP A 89 -5.03 28.79 -28.80
N PHE A 90 -4.19 28.39 -29.75
CA PHE A 90 -3.54 27.07 -29.75
C PHE A 90 -2.56 26.87 -28.58
N GLY A 91 -1.74 27.85 -28.23
CA GLY A 91 -0.80 27.72 -27.10
C GLY A 91 -1.49 27.75 -25.73
N LEU A 92 -2.66 28.39 -25.61
CA LEU A 92 -3.54 28.27 -24.44
C LEU A 92 -4.09 26.84 -24.29
N GLY A 93 -4.47 26.19 -25.39
CA GLY A 93 -4.89 24.79 -25.40
C GLY A 93 -3.81 23.83 -24.90
N ALA A 94 -2.55 24.06 -25.30
CA ALA A 94 -1.41 23.27 -24.84
C ALA A 94 -1.21 23.37 -23.31
N LEU A 95 -1.41 24.56 -22.71
CA LEU A 95 -1.32 24.73 -21.26
C LEU A 95 -2.38 23.90 -20.52
N VAL A 96 -3.62 23.89 -21.02
CA VAL A 96 -4.74 23.19 -20.39
C VAL A 96 -4.58 21.67 -20.47
N VAL A 97 -3.98 21.14 -21.55
CA VAL A 97 -3.79 19.70 -21.72
C VAL A 97 -2.48 19.20 -21.09
N VAL A 98 -1.36 19.87 -21.38
CA VAL A 98 -0.02 19.42 -20.99
C VAL A 98 0.32 19.83 -19.56
N GLY A 99 -0.14 20.99 -19.11
CA GLY A 99 0.11 21.51 -17.76
C GLY A 99 -0.32 20.53 -16.66
N PRO A 100 -1.58 20.04 -16.65
CA PRO A 100 -2.03 19.07 -15.66
C PRO A 100 -1.23 17.78 -15.64
N LEU A 101 -0.79 17.27 -16.80
CA LEU A 101 0.07 16.09 -16.87
C LEU A 101 1.42 16.33 -16.20
N GLY A 102 2.01 17.51 -16.41
CA GLY A 102 3.23 17.93 -15.73
C GLY A 102 3.07 17.98 -14.21
N VAL A 103 1.97 18.57 -13.73
CA VAL A 103 1.64 18.63 -12.29
C VAL A 103 1.47 17.22 -11.70
N VAL A 104 0.74 16.33 -12.37
CA VAL A 104 0.53 14.95 -11.92
C VAL A 104 1.88 14.20 -11.85
N ALA A 105 2.75 14.37 -12.84
CA ALA A 105 4.09 13.76 -12.84
C ALA A 105 4.94 14.28 -11.66
N LEU A 106 4.93 15.59 -11.39
CA LEU A 106 5.62 16.17 -10.24
C LEU A 106 5.04 15.69 -8.90
N MET A 107 3.72 15.58 -8.79
CA MET A 107 3.09 14.99 -7.61
C MET A 107 3.55 13.55 -7.39
N PHE A 108 3.59 12.73 -8.45
CA PHE A 108 4.07 11.36 -8.36
C PHE A 108 5.55 11.29 -7.94
N ALA A 109 6.37 12.17 -8.50
CA ALA A 109 7.77 12.33 -8.11
C ALA A 109 7.91 12.69 -6.63
N TYR A 110 7.14 13.68 -6.16
CA TYR A 110 7.11 14.07 -4.76
C TYR A 110 6.76 12.90 -3.84
N LEU A 111 5.72 12.13 -4.17
CA LEU A 111 5.30 10.98 -3.37
C LEU A 111 6.38 9.89 -3.28
N ILE A 112 7.10 9.62 -4.38
CA ILE A 112 8.21 8.65 -4.38
C ILE A 112 9.42 9.18 -3.61
N LEU A 113 9.76 10.45 -3.80
CA LEU A 113 10.98 11.05 -3.26
C LEU A 113 10.85 11.44 -1.78
N ARG A 114 9.63 11.72 -1.29
CA ARG A 114 9.33 11.96 0.13
C ARG A 114 9.73 10.78 1.03
N GLY A 115 9.92 9.58 0.45
CA GLY A 115 10.31 8.39 1.18
C GLY A 115 11.61 8.56 1.98
N ARG A 116 11.52 8.35 3.30
CA ARG A 116 12.66 8.48 4.22
C ARG A 116 13.66 7.32 4.04
N ARG A 117 14.96 7.62 4.11
CA ARG A 117 15.98 6.57 4.20
C ARG A 117 15.76 5.80 5.51
N GLY A 118 15.90 4.47 5.49
CA GLY A 118 15.69 3.61 6.66
C GLY A 118 14.25 3.12 6.89
N VAL A 119 13.21 3.89 6.52
CA VAL A 119 11.81 3.49 6.76
C VAL A 119 11.35 2.42 5.76
N VAL A 120 10.89 1.27 6.24
CA VAL A 120 10.29 0.21 5.42
C VAL A 120 8.77 0.35 5.47
N PRO A 121 8.08 0.55 4.33
CA PRO A 121 6.62 0.56 4.29
C PRO A 121 6.10 -0.85 4.56
N GLY A 122 4.90 -0.97 5.09
CA GLY A 122 4.35 -2.29 5.38
C GLY A 122 3.08 -2.25 6.21
N LEU A 123 2.57 -3.46 6.46
CA LEU A 123 1.44 -3.66 7.34
C LEU A 123 1.95 -4.27 8.66
N LEU A 124 1.72 -3.60 9.78
CA LEU A 124 2.01 -4.15 11.10
C LEU A 124 0.71 -4.66 11.71
N VAL A 125 0.66 -5.95 11.99
CA VAL A 125 -0.53 -6.59 12.55
C VAL A 125 -0.30 -6.84 14.04
N THR A 126 -0.99 -6.10 14.92
CA THR A 126 -0.85 -6.21 16.37
C THR A 126 -2.08 -6.85 17.01
N PRO A 127 -2.04 -7.19 18.32
CA PRO A 127 -3.20 -7.76 18.99
C PRO A 127 -4.44 -6.86 18.98
N THR A 128 -4.27 -5.54 19.00
CA THR A 128 -5.39 -4.58 19.11
C THR A 128 -5.73 -3.86 17.81
N ARG A 129 -4.81 -3.78 16.85
CA ARG A 129 -4.99 -2.98 15.64
C ARG A 129 -4.14 -3.47 14.46
N ILE A 130 -4.55 -3.04 13.28
CA ILE A 130 -3.76 -3.14 12.05
C ILE A 130 -3.19 -1.76 11.77
N LEU A 131 -1.86 -1.63 11.71
CA LEU A 131 -1.19 -0.39 11.35
C LEU A 131 -0.64 -0.48 9.93
N PHE A 132 -0.90 0.56 9.14
CA PHE A 132 -0.28 0.75 7.83
C PHE A 132 0.81 1.81 7.95
N ARG A 133 2.05 1.43 7.64
CA ARG A 133 3.19 2.34 7.59
C ARG A 133 3.50 2.69 6.15
N ASP A 134 3.48 3.97 5.84
CA ASP A 134 3.79 4.48 4.50
C ASP A 134 5.30 4.64 4.26
N ASN A 135 5.68 5.11 3.07
CA ASN A 135 7.08 5.33 2.70
C ASN A 135 7.74 6.50 3.45
N ALA A 136 6.94 7.44 3.97
CA ALA A 136 7.42 8.58 4.75
C ALA A 136 7.58 8.24 6.24
N GLY A 137 7.06 7.10 6.68
CA GLY A 137 7.01 6.67 8.08
C GLY A 137 5.77 7.15 8.82
N GLU A 138 4.80 7.74 8.10
CA GLU A 138 3.48 8.00 8.66
C GLU A 138 2.80 6.65 8.91
N VAL A 139 2.21 6.51 10.10
CA VAL A 139 1.52 5.30 10.52
C VAL A 139 0.04 5.62 10.64
N PHE A 140 -0.77 4.77 10.03
CA PHE A 140 -2.21 4.83 10.09
C PHE A 140 -2.73 3.56 10.77
N ALA A 141 -3.35 3.69 11.95
CA ALA A 141 -3.84 2.57 12.73
C ALA A 141 -5.36 2.38 12.59
N ILE A 142 -5.76 1.13 12.40
CA ILE A 142 -7.17 0.70 12.37
C ILE A 142 -7.38 -0.30 13.51
N PRO A 143 -8.18 0.03 14.52
CA PRO A 143 -8.59 -0.93 15.54
C PRO A 143 -9.30 -2.14 14.90
N TRP A 144 -9.03 -3.35 15.39
CA TRP A 144 -9.69 -4.56 14.85
C TRP A 144 -11.21 -4.49 14.92
N ARG A 145 -11.77 -3.81 15.93
CA ARG A 145 -13.22 -3.61 16.07
C ARG A 145 -13.84 -2.81 14.93
N ASP A 146 -13.05 -2.00 14.24
CA ASP A 146 -13.51 -1.16 13.15
C ASP A 146 -13.35 -1.87 11.79
N VAL A 147 -12.66 -3.03 11.76
CA VAL A 147 -12.46 -3.84 10.56
C VAL A 147 -13.69 -4.72 10.32
N SER A 148 -14.45 -4.43 9.27
CA SER A 148 -15.66 -5.19 8.91
C SER A 148 -15.36 -6.41 8.04
N GLY A 149 -14.23 -6.42 7.32
CA GLY A 149 -13.92 -7.50 6.39
C GLY A 149 -12.53 -7.41 5.79
N ILE A 150 -12.01 -8.57 5.36
CA ILE A 150 -10.77 -8.68 4.59
C ILE A 150 -11.07 -9.45 3.31
N GLU A 151 -11.10 -8.72 2.20
CA GLU A 151 -11.51 -9.24 0.91
C GLU A 151 -10.34 -9.36 -0.08
N ALA A 152 -10.42 -10.40 -0.90
CA ALA A 152 -9.64 -10.50 -2.12
C ALA A 152 -10.32 -9.72 -3.24
N ARG A 153 -9.60 -8.82 -3.90
CA ARG A 153 -10.09 -8.04 -5.05
C ARG A 153 -9.09 -8.05 -6.21
N ILE A 154 -9.56 -7.71 -7.41
CA ILE A 154 -8.70 -7.51 -8.58
C ILE A 154 -8.79 -6.05 -9.00
N LEU A 155 -7.63 -5.42 -9.20
CA LEU A 155 -7.53 -4.13 -9.89
C LEU A 155 -7.08 -4.36 -11.32
N LYS A 156 -7.96 -4.09 -12.29
CA LYS A 156 -7.60 -4.07 -13.71
C LYS A 156 -6.82 -2.80 -14.03
N GLN A 157 -5.67 -2.95 -14.66
CA GLN A 157 -4.85 -1.87 -15.17
C GLN A 157 -4.77 -2.01 -16.70
N GLY A 158 -5.66 -1.30 -17.41
CA GLY A 158 -5.72 -1.36 -18.87
C GLY A 158 -6.09 -2.73 -19.45
N ALA A 159 -5.80 -2.93 -20.74
CA ALA A 159 -6.35 -4.04 -21.53
C ALA A 159 -5.80 -5.44 -21.19
N GLY A 160 -4.75 -5.57 -20.36
CA GLY A 160 -4.14 -6.87 -20.07
C GLY A 160 -3.42 -7.01 -18.73
N SER A 161 -3.26 -5.94 -17.94
CA SER A 161 -2.59 -6.01 -16.64
C SER A 161 -3.63 -6.05 -15.51
N TYR A 162 -3.34 -6.82 -14.47
CA TYR A 162 -4.13 -6.89 -13.26
C TYR A 162 -3.24 -7.06 -12.04
N PHE A 163 -3.71 -6.55 -10.90
CA PHE A 163 -3.13 -6.76 -9.60
C PHE A 163 -4.13 -7.46 -8.71
N ASN A 164 -3.69 -8.49 -7.98
CA ASN A 164 -4.48 -9.02 -6.88
C ASN A 164 -4.29 -8.07 -5.69
N LEU A 165 -5.39 -7.75 -5.03
CA LEU A 165 -5.44 -6.86 -3.88
C LEU A 165 -5.94 -7.60 -2.66
N ILE A 166 -5.35 -7.28 -1.51
CA ILE A 166 -5.95 -7.47 -0.19
C ILE A 166 -6.62 -6.15 0.17
N ALA A 167 -7.94 -6.14 0.27
CA ALA A 167 -8.73 -5.00 0.68
C ALA A 167 -9.15 -5.19 2.14
N ILE A 168 -8.69 -4.29 3.01
CA ILE A 168 -9.10 -4.23 4.41
C ILE A 168 -10.24 -3.23 4.49
N GLU A 169 -11.44 -3.74 4.72
CA GLU A 169 -12.64 -2.94 4.89
C GLU A 169 -12.78 -2.50 6.34
N ALA A 170 -12.89 -1.20 6.54
CA ALA A 170 -12.98 -0.64 7.88
C ALA A 170 -13.90 0.58 7.93
N HIS A 171 -14.57 0.74 9.07
CA HIS A 171 -15.41 1.89 9.40
C HIS A 171 -14.83 2.61 10.63
N PRO A 172 -13.65 3.25 10.50
CA PRO A 172 -13.00 3.89 11.62
C PRO A 172 -13.85 5.04 12.18
N THR A 173 -13.81 5.19 13.50
CA THR A 173 -14.49 6.29 14.21
C THR A 173 -13.90 7.65 13.82
N ALA A 174 -14.63 8.73 14.12
CA ALA A 174 -14.16 10.10 13.85
C ALA A 174 -12.80 10.40 14.53
N GLU A 175 -12.57 9.84 15.71
CA GLU A 175 -11.31 9.95 16.47
C GLU A 175 -10.12 9.35 15.71
N VAL A 176 -10.31 8.17 15.10
CA VAL A 176 -9.27 7.55 14.26
C VAL A 176 -8.95 8.43 13.05
N TRP A 177 -9.94 9.16 12.50
CA TRP A 177 -9.71 10.10 11.40
C TRP A 177 -8.96 11.38 11.80
N GLU A 178 -8.97 11.75 13.08
CA GLU A 178 -8.26 12.92 13.59
C GLU A 178 -6.76 12.67 13.74
N SER A 179 -6.35 11.41 13.97
CA SER A 179 -4.93 11.03 14.00
C SER A 179 -4.31 10.83 12.60
N VAL A 180 -5.12 10.81 11.54
CA VAL A 180 -4.65 10.64 10.16
C VAL A 180 -4.18 11.95 9.55
N SER A 181 -3.13 11.90 8.74
CA SER A 181 -2.70 13.07 7.97
C SER A 181 -3.85 13.61 7.09
N PRO A 182 -4.01 14.95 6.99
CA PRO A 182 -5.11 15.58 6.25
C PRO A 182 -5.21 15.12 4.79
N THR A 183 -4.08 14.76 4.19
CA THR A 183 -3.98 14.25 2.82
C THR A 183 -4.67 12.88 2.68
N LEU A 184 -4.39 11.95 3.59
CA LEU A 184 -5.01 10.62 3.60
C LEU A 184 -6.51 10.72 3.92
N ARG A 185 -6.90 11.60 4.86
CA ARG A 185 -8.33 11.88 5.16
C ARG A 185 -9.08 12.40 3.94
N ARG A 186 -8.48 13.32 3.16
CA ARG A 186 -9.08 13.83 1.90
C ARG A 186 -9.19 12.77 0.81
N LEU A 187 -8.22 11.86 0.71
CA LEU A 187 -8.24 10.78 -0.27
C LEU A 187 -9.30 9.72 0.06
N ALA A 188 -9.49 9.42 1.35
CA ALA A 188 -10.54 8.53 1.81
C ALA A 188 -11.93 9.13 1.65
N GLY A 189 -12.15 10.40 2.00
CA GLY A 189 -13.48 11.03 1.91
C GLY A 189 -14.03 11.20 0.49
N LYS A 190 -13.18 11.17 -0.55
CA LYS A 190 -13.62 11.29 -1.97
C LYS A 190 -13.98 9.94 -2.62
N ARG A 191 -13.61 8.84 -2.00
CA ARG A 191 -13.86 7.49 -2.48
C ARG A 191 -14.75 6.84 -1.45
N ASP A 192 -16.03 6.65 -1.77
CA ASP A 192 -17.03 5.93 -0.97
C ASP A 192 -16.71 4.41 -0.88
N ASP A 193 -15.42 4.12 -0.68
CA ASP A 193 -14.72 2.89 -0.91
C ASP A 193 -14.34 2.40 0.48
N ARG A 194 -15.26 1.63 1.06
CA ARG A 194 -15.18 1.04 2.41
C ARG A 194 -13.87 0.28 2.69
N ALA A 195 -13.07 0.01 1.65
CA ALA A 195 -11.73 -0.53 1.72
C ALA A 195 -10.70 0.59 1.94
N LEU A 196 -10.42 0.84 3.22
CA LEU A 196 -9.60 1.95 3.68
C LEU A 196 -8.09 1.71 3.46
N VAL A 197 -7.68 0.43 3.46
CA VAL A 197 -6.32 0.02 3.12
C VAL A 197 -6.39 -1.06 2.02
N LYS A 198 -5.74 -0.77 0.89
CA LYS A 198 -5.60 -1.69 -0.24
C LYS A 198 -4.14 -2.03 -0.43
N VAL A 199 -3.78 -3.29 -0.20
CA VAL A 199 -2.42 -3.79 -0.36
C VAL A 199 -2.33 -4.57 -1.66
N GLN A 200 -1.41 -4.17 -2.54
CA GLN A 200 -1.16 -4.89 -3.78
C GLN A 200 -0.26 -6.09 -3.54
N ASP A 201 -0.58 -7.23 -4.16
CA ASP A 201 0.23 -8.46 -4.14
C ASP A 201 1.70 -8.23 -4.48
N LYS A 202 1.98 -7.47 -5.54
CA LYS A 202 3.35 -7.15 -5.98
C LYS A 202 4.09 -6.23 -5.01
N GLY A 203 3.35 -5.49 -4.17
CA GLY A 203 3.94 -4.63 -3.16
C GLY A 203 4.45 -5.40 -1.95
N LEU A 204 3.88 -6.57 -1.63
CA LEU A 204 4.31 -7.38 -0.49
C LEU A 204 5.60 -8.14 -0.80
N LEU A 205 6.54 -8.13 0.14
CA LEU A 205 7.77 -8.93 0.03
C LEU A 205 7.50 -10.42 0.25
N MET A 206 6.60 -10.74 1.17
CA MET A 206 6.16 -12.10 1.46
C MET A 206 5.14 -12.62 0.43
N ASN A 207 4.80 -13.90 0.54
CA ASN A 207 3.69 -14.50 -0.18
C ASN A 207 2.37 -13.81 0.26
N PRO A 208 1.65 -13.15 -0.66
CA PRO A 208 0.43 -12.43 -0.33
C PRO A 208 -0.73 -13.37 0.05
N LEU A 209 -0.71 -14.66 -0.33
CA LEU A 209 -1.69 -15.64 0.16
C LEU A 209 -1.55 -15.86 1.68
N ILE A 210 -0.31 -15.97 2.17
CA ILE A 210 -0.02 -16.07 3.60
C ILE A 210 -0.58 -14.84 4.31
N ALA A 211 -0.26 -13.64 3.81
CA ALA A 211 -0.75 -12.39 4.39
C ALA A 211 -2.27 -12.32 4.42
N TYR A 212 -2.93 -12.69 3.32
CA TYR A 212 -4.39 -12.71 3.23
C TYR A 212 -5.01 -13.66 4.25
N HIS A 213 -4.55 -14.91 4.30
CA HIS A 213 -5.10 -15.92 5.22
C HIS A 213 -4.81 -15.59 6.67
N LEU A 214 -3.62 -15.05 6.97
CA LEU A 214 -3.25 -14.60 8.32
C LEU A 214 -4.19 -13.49 8.81
N LEU A 215 -4.40 -12.47 7.97
CA LEU A 215 -5.31 -11.37 8.30
C LEU A 215 -6.74 -11.88 8.51
N ARG A 216 -7.23 -12.76 7.62
CA ARG A 216 -8.58 -13.33 7.73
C ARG A 216 -8.74 -14.19 8.98
N HIS A 217 -7.72 -14.96 9.30
CA HIS A 217 -7.67 -15.82 10.49
C HIS A 217 -7.79 -15.00 11.77
N TYR A 218 -6.99 -13.96 11.93
CA TYR A 218 -7.05 -13.11 13.14
C TYR A 218 -8.28 -12.21 13.18
N LEU A 219 -8.88 -11.88 12.04
CA LEU A 219 -10.21 -11.25 12.04
C LEU A 219 -11.26 -12.19 12.64
N ALA A 220 -11.26 -13.46 12.22
CA ALA A 220 -12.24 -14.46 12.65
C ALA A 220 -12.00 -15.00 14.08
N ASN A 221 -10.76 -14.97 14.57
CA ASN A 221 -10.34 -15.55 15.86
C ASN A 221 -9.73 -14.47 16.77
N PRO A 222 -10.54 -13.59 17.38
CA PRO A 222 -10.06 -12.45 18.16
C PRO A 222 -9.20 -12.83 19.36
N GLU A 223 -9.48 -13.98 19.98
CA GLU A 223 -8.75 -14.51 21.12
C GLU A 223 -7.29 -14.87 20.78
N GLN A 224 -7.03 -15.28 19.53
CA GLN A 224 -5.71 -15.69 19.06
C GLN A 224 -4.80 -14.51 18.72
N ARG A 225 -5.34 -13.29 18.65
CA ARG A 225 -4.57 -12.07 18.30
C ARG A 225 -3.43 -11.79 19.27
N ARG A 226 -3.53 -12.26 20.52
CA ARG A 226 -2.45 -12.16 21.52
C ARG A 226 -1.20 -12.95 21.13
N ASP A 227 -1.38 -13.99 20.32
CA ASP A 227 -0.32 -14.87 19.84
C ASP A 227 0.19 -14.48 18.45
N ILE A 228 -0.17 -13.30 17.93
CA ILE A 228 0.16 -12.90 16.55
C ILE A 228 1.66 -12.93 16.23
N CYS A 229 2.50 -12.62 17.22
CA CYS A 229 3.95 -12.65 17.06
C CYS A 229 4.50 -14.08 16.92
N ARG A 230 3.77 -15.10 17.40
CA ARG A 230 4.14 -16.52 17.27
C ARG A 230 3.86 -17.09 15.89
N ALA A 231 3.15 -16.35 15.03
CA ALA A 231 2.91 -16.74 13.64
C ALA A 231 4.15 -16.53 12.75
N ALA A 232 5.14 -15.74 13.18
CA ALA A 232 6.40 -15.61 12.47
C ALA A 232 7.18 -16.93 12.52
N PRO A 233 7.83 -17.35 11.42
CA PRO A 233 8.76 -18.47 11.48
C PRO A 233 9.91 -18.20 12.47
N VAL A 234 10.32 -19.23 13.20
CA VAL A 234 11.30 -19.16 14.32
C VAL A 234 12.65 -18.56 13.89
N ASP A 235 13.00 -18.66 12.60
CA ASP A 235 14.26 -18.17 12.04
C ASP A 235 14.26 -16.66 11.69
N GLN A 236 13.19 -15.92 12.01
CA GLN A 236 13.00 -14.50 11.63
C GLN A 236 12.89 -13.54 12.83
N HIS A 237 13.34 -13.97 14.00
CA HIS A 237 13.44 -13.13 15.21
C HIS A 237 14.78 -12.41 15.32
#